data_AF-A0A6B3LY15-F1
#
_entry.id   AF-A0A6B3LY15-F1
#
_cell.length_a   1.000
_cell.length_b   1.000
_cell.length_c   1.000
_cell.angle_alpha   90.00
_cell.angle_beta   90.00
_cell.angle_gamma   90.00
#
_symmetry.space_group_name_H-M   'P 1'
#
loop_
_entity.id
_entity.type
_entity.pdbx_description
1 polymer ?
#
loop_
_entity_poly.entity_id
_entity_poly.type
_entity_poly.pdbx_seq_one_letter_code
_entity_poly.pdbx_strand_id
1 'polypeptide(L)'
;MDQLYLSGCHLSISTESLNIKAPSRFAAYALRRCALELAVSAKKLKRRRAIVSWPGCDRPYRIPTCILNYDCAMTKPQPQTGNYLLGANYLRVTDFIREKRQEGRIVVITSMWDDICLHTNDLLRPERSTLMPHQWTGFNYSFLWRDSRDDYKHLIDRLVRDNYIPQFQYRLRRPDGSFGEYQTDYYYVENYLSVPVRIGVSRIEDWRLLSEPSPN
;
A
#
# COMPACT_ATOMS: atom_id res chain seq x y z
N MET A 1 -7.31 -9.60 25.22
CA MET A 1 -7.77 -8.34 24.62
C MET A 1 -7.85 -7.35 25.76
N ASP A 2 -6.80 -6.53 25.91
CA ASP A 2 -6.74 -5.55 26.97
C ASP A 2 -7.84 -4.49 26.76
N GLN A 3 -8.60 -4.23 27.82
CA GLN A 3 -9.77 -3.34 27.85
C GLN A 3 -9.47 -1.88 27.43
N LEU A 4 -8.19 -1.53 27.23
CA LEU A 4 -7.73 -0.19 26.88
C LEU A 4 -8.09 0.26 25.45
N TYR A 5 -8.13 -0.65 24.47
CA TYR A 5 -8.29 -0.27 23.05
C TYR A 5 -9.73 0.04 22.64
N LEU A 6 -10.72 -0.42 23.40
CA LEU A 6 -12.14 -0.20 23.14
C LEU A 6 -12.75 0.91 24.01
N SER A 7 -11.94 1.59 24.84
CA SER A 7 -12.46 2.66 25.69
C SER A 7 -13.09 3.76 24.82
N GLY A 8 -14.35 4.11 25.10
CA GLY A 8 -15.12 5.08 24.32
C GLY A 8 -15.65 4.59 22.96
N CYS A 9 -15.45 3.33 22.58
CA CYS A 9 -16.03 2.78 21.35
C CYS A 9 -17.45 2.25 21.61
N HIS A 10 -18.39 2.60 20.73
CA HIS A 10 -19.75 2.07 20.77
C HIS A 10 -19.85 0.80 19.91
N LEU A 11 -20.19 -0.32 20.54
CA LEU A 11 -20.36 -1.60 19.86
C LEU A 11 -21.84 -1.83 19.52
N SER A 12 -22.12 -2.29 18.31
CA SER A 12 -23.44 -2.78 17.93
C SER A 12 -23.31 -3.95 16.98
N ILE A 13 -24.35 -4.78 16.89
CA ILE A 13 -24.36 -5.99 16.08
C ILE A 13 -25.50 -5.88 15.08
N SER A 14 -25.19 -6.10 13.80
CA SER A 14 -26.20 -6.28 12.75
C SER A 14 -26.29 -7.76 12.35
N THR A 15 -27.15 -8.06 11.38
CA THR A 15 -27.26 -9.40 10.77
C THR A 15 -25.95 -9.85 10.13
N GLU A 16 -25.21 -8.95 9.49
CA GLU A 16 -23.98 -9.29 8.77
C GLU A 16 -22.69 -8.86 9.47
N SER A 17 -22.75 -7.89 10.37
CA SER A 17 -21.55 -7.20 10.88
C SER A 17 -21.51 -7.02 12.39
N LEU A 18 -20.30 -7.06 12.93
CA LEU A 18 -19.94 -6.43 14.20
C LEU A 18 -19.56 -4.98 13.92
N ASN A 19 -20.34 -4.01 14.37
CA ASN A 19 -20.10 -2.59 14.15
C ASN A 19 -19.41 -1.98 15.37
N ILE A 20 -18.35 -1.22 15.12
CA ILE A 20 -17.51 -0.58 16.13
C ILE A 20 -17.43 0.91 15.76
N LYS A 21 -18.16 1.75 16.51
CA LYS A 21 -18.13 3.19 16.34
C LYS A 21 -17.06 3.77 17.26
N ALA A 22 -15.91 4.08 16.69
CA ALA A 22 -14.80 4.73 17.38
C ALA A 22 -15.16 6.20 17.72
N PRO A 23 -14.65 6.75 18.83
CA PRO A 23 -14.93 8.13 19.24
C PRO A 23 -14.28 9.17 18.31
N SER A 24 -13.21 8.80 17.62
CA SER A 24 -12.49 9.67 16.68
C SER A 24 -11.89 8.87 15.51
N ARG A 25 -11.51 9.60 14.46
CA ARG A 25 -10.80 9.00 13.31
C ARG A 25 -9.49 8.34 13.73
N PHE A 26 -8.74 8.96 14.65
CA PHE A 26 -7.49 8.40 15.17
C PHE A 26 -7.71 7.06 15.89
N ALA A 27 -8.75 6.97 16.72
CA ALA A 27 -9.11 5.72 17.38
C ALA A 27 -9.53 4.63 16.37
N ALA A 28 -10.24 5.00 15.30
CA ALA A 28 -10.58 4.07 14.22
C ALA A 28 -9.33 3.53 13.50
N TYR A 29 -8.31 4.37 13.27
CA TYR A 29 -7.03 3.92 12.72
C TYR A 29 -6.27 3.00 13.68
N ALA A 30 -6.31 3.26 14.98
CA ALA A 30 -5.70 2.37 15.98
C ALA A 30 -6.39 0.99 15.96
N LEU A 31 -7.72 0.95 15.97
CA LEU A 31 -8.51 -0.29 15.87
C LEU A 31 -8.23 -1.07 14.58
N ARG A 32 -7.94 -0.36 13.49
CA ARG A 32 -7.59 -0.97 12.21
C ARG A 32 -6.28 -1.77 12.27
N ARG A 33 -5.34 -1.39 13.15
CA ARG A 33 -4.11 -2.18 13.38
C ARG A 33 -4.41 -3.52 14.05
N CYS A 34 -5.56 -3.64 14.72
CA CYS A 34 -6.05 -4.88 15.33
C CYS A 34 -7.05 -5.63 14.44
N ALA A 35 -7.01 -5.43 13.10
CA ALA A 35 -8.00 -6.00 12.17
C ALA A 35 -8.18 -7.53 12.29
N LEU A 36 -7.11 -8.28 12.55
CA LEU A 36 -7.21 -9.74 12.74
C LEU A 36 -8.03 -10.09 14.00
N GLU A 37 -7.81 -9.40 15.11
CA GLU A 37 -8.56 -9.62 16.36
C GLU A 37 -10.03 -9.23 16.22
N LEU A 38 -10.32 -8.16 15.47
CA LEU A 38 -11.67 -7.74 15.14
C LEU A 38 -12.37 -8.75 14.22
N ALA A 39 -11.65 -9.31 13.25
CA ALA A 39 -12.15 -10.40 12.42
C ALA A 39 -12.42 -11.65 13.26
N VAL A 40 -11.53 -12.02 14.20
CA VAL A 40 -11.72 -13.16 15.12
C VAL A 40 -12.97 -12.95 15.96
N SER A 41 -13.15 -11.74 16.48
CA SER A 41 -14.32 -11.38 17.28
C SER A 41 -15.61 -11.44 16.45
N ALA A 42 -15.60 -10.91 15.22
CA ALA A 42 -16.74 -11.02 14.31
C ALA A 42 -17.04 -12.49 13.93
N LYS A 43 -16.02 -13.33 13.70
CA LYS A 43 -16.19 -14.76 13.40
C LYS A 43 -16.78 -15.51 14.58
N LYS A 44 -16.33 -15.24 15.81
CA LYS A 44 -16.91 -15.79 17.05
C LYS A 44 -18.39 -15.42 17.20
N LEU A 45 -18.77 -14.22 16.80
CA LEU A 45 -20.16 -13.75 16.78
C LEU A 45 -20.97 -14.24 15.56
N LYS A 46 -20.41 -15.15 14.74
CA LYS A 46 -21.03 -15.63 13.49
C LYS A 46 -21.43 -14.48 12.57
N ARG A 47 -20.56 -13.48 12.43
CA ARG A 47 -20.72 -12.36 11.50
C ARG A 47 -19.74 -12.49 10.34
N ARG A 48 -20.11 -11.90 9.19
CA ARG A 48 -19.30 -11.96 7.96
C ARG A 48 -18.17 -10.92 7.97
N ARG A 49 -18.28 -9.88 8.80
CA ARG A 49 -17.31 -8.79 8.87
C ARG A 49 -17.38 -8.02 10.18
N ALA A 50 -16.30 -7.33 10.53
CA ALA A 50 -16.31 -6.20 11.45
C ALA A 50 -16.33 -4.90 10.63
N ILE A 51 -17.04 -3.87 11.12
CA ILE A 51 -17.10 -2.55 10.51
C ILE A 51 -16.62 -1.53 11.56
N VAL A 52 -15.61 -0.74 11.24
CA VAL A 52 -15.12 0.34 12.11
C VAL A 52 -15.49 1.68 11.50
N SER A 53 -16.24 2.51 12.23
CA SER A 53 -16.69 3.84 11.81
C SER A 53 -16.39 4.89 12.88
N TRP A 54 -16.51 6.18 12.57
CA TRP A 54 -16.31 7.30 13.50
C TRP A 54 -17.25 8.48 13.12
N PRO A 55 -17.38 9.54 13.95
CA PRO A 55 -18.18 10.71 13.61
C PRO A 55 -17.68 11.40 12.32
N GLY A 56 -18.55 11.65 11.35
CA GLY A 56 -18.16 12.20 10.04
C GLY A 56 -17.43 11.20 9.13
N CYS A 57 -17.61 9.90 9.36
CA CYS A 57 -17.02 8.85 8.53
C CYS A 57 -17.87 8.56 7.29
N ASP A 58 -17.42 9.03 6.13
CA ASP A 58 -18.07 8.73 4.84
C ASP A 58 -17.79 7.29 4.37
N ARG A 59 -16.65 6.72 4.78
CA ARG A 59 -16.18 5.39 4.35
C ARG A 59 -15.63 4.58 5.52
N PRO A 60 -16.46 3.75 6.18
CA PRO A 60 -16.02 2.94 7.30
C PRO A 60 -15.15 1.77 6.85
N TYR A 61 -14.21 1.36 7.71
CA TYR A 61 -13.37 0.19 7.44
C TYR A 61 -14.19 -1.08 7.53
N ARG A 62 -14.14 -1.92 6.49
CA ARG A 62 -14.82 -3.21 6.44
C ARG A 62 -13.78 -4.32 6.49
N ILE A 63 -13.82 -5.12 7.55
CA ILE A 63 -12.84 -6.17 7.83
C ILE A 63 -13.57 -7.52 7.74
N PRO A 64 -13.45 -8.26 6.63
CA PRO A 64 -14.20 -9.50 6.43
C PRO A 64 -13.61 -10.65 7.27
N THR A 65 -14.45 -11.58 7.73
CA THR A 65 -14.01 -12.74 8.52
C THR A 65 -13.34 -13.83 7.71
N CYS A 66 -13.50 -13.80 6.37
CA CYS A 66 -12.77 -14.70 5.46
C CYS A 66 -11.25 -14.49 5.51
N ILE A 67 -10.76 -13.37 6.03
CA ILE A 67 -9.32 -13.14 6.28
C ILE A 67 -8.72 -14.20 7.23
N LEU A 68 -9.55 -14.90 8.01
CA LEU A 68 -9.14 -15.92 8.98
C LEU A 68 -9.08 -17.35 8.43
N ASN A 69 -9.50 -17.57 7.18
CA ASN A 69 -9.56 -18.90 6.58
C ASN A 69 -8.28 -19.24 5.78
N TYR A 70 -7.25 -18.42 5.87
CA TYR A 70 -5.96 -18.68 5.24
C TYR A 70 -5.05 -19.41 6.23
N ASP A 71 -5.15 -20.74 6.24
CA ASP A 71 -4.13 -21.59 6.84
C ASP A 71 -2.81 -21.39 6.10
N CYS A 72 -1.79 -21.02 6.87
CA CYS A 72 -0.45 -20.71 6.41
C CYS A 72 0.29 -22.01 6.05
N ALA A 73 -0.02 -22.59 4.88
CA ALA A 73 0.85 -23.58 4.27
C ALA A 73 2.00 -22.84 3.58
N MET A 74 3.14 -22.79 4.26
CA MET A 74 4.44 -22.33 3.75
C MET A 74 4.89 -23.25 2.59
N THR A 75 4.42 -22.98 1.37
CA THR A 75 4.96 -23.60 0.16
C THR A 75 6.16 -22.81 -0.35
N LYS A 76 7.25 -23.54 -0.60
CA LYS A 76 8.54 -23.06 -1.12
C LYS A 76 8.38 -22.12 -2.33
N PRO A 77 9.37 -21.23 -2.59
CA PRO A 77 9.26 -20.21 -3.64
C PRO A 77 9.15 -20.87 -5.03
N GLN A 78 8.00 -20.68 -5.68
CA GLN A 78 7.81 -20.98 -7.09
C GLN A 78 8.38 -19.85 -7.96
N PRO A 79 8.91 -20.16 -9.17
CA PRO A 79 9.46 -19.17 -10.09
C PRO A 79 8.42 -18.13 -10.53
N GLN A 80 8.88 -16.88 -10.64
CA GLN A 80 8.09 -15.65 -10.64
C GLN A 80 7.40 -15.41 -12.00
N THR A 81 6.07 -15.55 -12.06
CA THR A 81 5.22 -15.10 -13.18
C THR A 81 4.16 -14.09 -12.70
N GLY A 82 3.76 -13.17 -13.59
CA GLY A 82 3.19 -11.83 -13.32
C GLY A 82 1.89 -11.68 -12.51
N ASN A 83 1.31 -12.75 -11.95
CA ASN A 83 0.07 -12.69 -11.16
C ASN A 83 0.28 -12.90 -9.64
N TYR A 84 1.52 -12.78 -9.15
CA TYR A 84 1.93 -13.13 -7.79
C TYR A 84 1.15 -12.45 -6.66
N LEU A 85 0.65 -11.24 -6.89
CA LEU A 85 -0.07 -10.44 -5.88
C LEU A 85 -1.58 -10.32 -6.14
N LEU A 86 -2.11 -11.06 -7.11
CA LEU A 86 -3.55 -11.07 -7.35
C LEU A 86 -4.26 -11.68 -6.14
N GLY A 87 -5.19 -10.93 -5.53
CA GLY A 87 -5.87 -11.33 -4.30
C GLY A 87 -4.96 -11.37 -3.05
N ALA A 88 -3.75 -10.80 -3.13
CA ALA A 88 -2.84 -10.75 -1.98
C ALA A 88 -3.44 -9.93 -0.83
N ASN A 89 -3.33 -10.48 0.38
CA ASN A 89 -3.69 -9.80 1.61
C ASN A 89 -2.47 -9.07 2.21
N TYR A 90 -2.69 -8.34 3.31
CA TYR A 90 -1.65 -7.57 4.00
C TYR A 90 -0.39 -8.39 4.34
N LEU A 91 -0.55 -9.61 4.85
CA LEU A 91 0.57 -10.46 5.23
C LEU A 91 1.37 -10.87 4.00
N ARG A 92 0.68 -11.25 2.91
CA ARG A 92 1.35 -11.62 1.67
C ARG A 92 2.15 -10.47 1.06
N VAL A 93 1.60 -9.26 1.09
CA VAL A 93 2.33 -8.06 0.64
C VAL A 93 3.54 -7.80 1.55
N THR A 94 3.41 -8.01 2.87
CA THR A 94 4.52 -7.86 3.81
C THR A 94 5.64 -8.88 3.54
N ASP A 95 5.30 -10.14 3.27
CA ASP A 95 6.26 -11.17 2.88
C ASP A 95 6.95 -10.81 1.56
N PHE A 96 6.18 -10.31 0.58
CA PHE A 96 6.74 -9.82 -0.68
C PHE A 96 7.74 -8.67 -0.48
N ILE A 97 7.43 -7.69 0.38
CA ILE A 97 8.37 -6.61 0.71
C ILE A 97 9.66 -7.18 1.28
N ARG A 98 9.56 -8.15 2.21
CA ARG A 98 10.72 -8.79 2.84
C ARG A 98 11.56 -9.57 1.82
N GLU A 99 10.91 -10.37 0.97
CA GLU A 99 11.55 -11.13 -0.11
C GLU A 99 12.31 -10.19 -1.05
N LYS A 100 11.64 -9.15 -1.58
CA LYS A 100 12.26 -8.18 -2.49
C LYS A 100 13.38 -7.38 -1.84
N ARG A 101 13.26 -7.02 -0.57
CA ARG A 101 14.36 -6.41 0.19
C ARG A 101 15.56 -7.36 0.32
N GLN A 102 15.34 -8.65 0.60
CA GLN A 102 16.41 -9.66 0.66
C GLN A 102 17.07 -9.88 -0.70
N GLU A 103 16.33 -9.73 -1.79
CA GLU A 103 16.86 -9.69 -3.17
C GLU A 103 17.60 -8.37 -3.52
N GLY A 104 17.77 -7.45 -2.57
CA GLY A 104 18.43 -6.16 -2.79
C GLY A 104 17.59 -5.15 -3.58
N ARG A 105 16.27 -5.34 -3.65
CA ARG A 105 15.35 -4.45 -4.39
C ARG A 105 14.75 -3.38 -3.50
N ILE A 106 14.63 -2.19 -4.08
CA ILE A 106 13.84 -1.09 -3.52
C ILE A 106 12.37 -1.45 -3.70
N VAL A 107 11.56 -1.22 -2.67
CA VAL A 107 10.11 -1.41 -2.71
C VAL A 107 9.43 -0.14 -2.23
N VAL A 108 8.53 0.41 -3.05
CA VAL A 108 7.71 1.58 -2.74
C VAL A 108 6.24 1.20 -2.92
N ILE A 109 5.39 1.48 -1.93
CA ILE A 109 3.95 1.25 -2.01
C ILE A 109 3.24 2.60 -1.97
N THR A 110 2.44 2.85 -3.00
CA THR A 110 1.67 4.10 -3.11
C THR A 110 0.19 3.79 -3.27
N SER A 111 -0.64 4.52 -2.54
CA SER A 111 -2.09 4.49 -2.66
C SER A 111 -2.54 4.91 -4.06
N MET A 112 -3.45 4.15 -4.65
CA MET A 112 -4.05 4.48 -5.95
C MET A 112 -5.19 5.50 -5.83
N TRP A 113 -5.61 5.86 -4.61
CA TRP A 113 -6.69 6.85 -4.40
C TRP A 113 -6.20 8.29 -4.34
N ASP A 114 -5.09 8.52 -3.63
CA ASP A 114 -4.63 9.85 -3.23
C ASP A 114 -3.13 10.07 -3.46
N ASP A 115 -2.46 9.09 -4.09
CA ASP A 115 -1.02 9.13 -4.38
C ASP A 115 -0.12 9.26 -3.17
N ILE A 116 -0.64 8.94 -1.99
CA ILE A 116 0.14 8.96 -0.77
C ILE A 116 1.01 7.69 -0.68
N CYS A 117 2.29 7.89 -0.40
CA CYS A 117 3.19 6.78 -0.11
C CYS A 117 2.89 6.18 1.26
N LEU A 118 2.68 4.86 1.26
CA LEU A 118 2.32 4.07 2.43
C LEU A 118 3.53 3.30 2.97
N HIS A 119 4.53 3.07 2.13
CA HIS A 119 5.74 2.35 2.50
C HIS A 119 6.86 2.65 1.52
N THR A 120 8.08 2.79 2.05
CA THR A 120 9.30 2.53 1.29
C THR A 120 10.26 1.76 2.20
N ASN A 121 11.02 0.84 1.63
CA ASN A 121 12.07 0.16 2.39
C ASN A 121 13.33 1.04 2.51
N ASP A 122 14.23 0.61 3.39
CA ASP A 122 15.49 1.27 3.74
C ASP A 122 16.54 1.24 2.62
N LEU A 123 16.30 0.51 1.52
CA LEU A 123 17.20 0.47 0.37
C LEU A 123 17.04 1.67 -0.57
N LEU A 124 15.96 2.45 -0.42
CA LEU A 124 15.78 3.69 -1.18
C LEU A 124 16.76 4.75 -0.68
N ARG A 125 17.86 4.94 -1.41
CA ARG A 125 18.89 5.91 -1.02
C ARG A 125 18.54 7.35 -1.44
N PRO A 126 19.00 8.37 -0.69
CA PRO A 126 18.77 9.77 -1.03
C PRO A 126 19.36 10.19 -2.38
N GLU A 127 20.43 9.55 -2.87
CA GLU A 127 21.01 9.92 -4.17
C GLU A 127 19.98 9.71 -5.30
N ARG A 128 19.17 8.66 -5.19
CA ARG A 128 18.10 8.31 -6.13
C ARG A 128 16.85 9.17 -5.97
N SER A 129 16.51 9.55 -4.75
CA SER A 129 15.17 10.02 -4.41
C SER A 129 15.12 11.38 -3.69
N THR A 130 16.25 11.89 -3.18
CA THR A 130 16.48 13.09 -2.35
C THR A 130 16.14 12.95 -0.87
N LEU A 131 15.14 12.15 -0.50
CA LEU A 131 14.68 12.03 0.88
C LEU A 131 15.09 10.70 1.49
N MET A 132 15.21 10.69 2.82
CA MET A 132 15.38 9.45 3.58
C MET A 132 14.11 8.60 3.54
N PRO A 133 14.20 7.26 3.60
CA PRO A 133 13.05 6.35 3.57
C PRO A 133 11.86 6.76 4.45
N HIS A 134 12.11 7.12 5.72
CA HIS A 134 11.05 7.49 6.65
C HIS A 134 10.31 8.78 6.29
N GLN A 135 10.93 9.67 5.50
CA GLN A 135 10.34 10.94 5.07
C GLN A 135 9.34 10.76 3.91
N TRP A 136 9.37 9.61 3.25
CA TRP A 136 8.45 9.31 2.13
C TRP A 136 7.07 8.89 2.58
N THR A 137 6.92 8.28 3.76
CA THR A 137 5.60 7.84 4.21
C THR A 137 4.72 9.06 4.49
N GLY A 138 3.55 9.13 3.85
CA GLY A 138 2.68 10.31 3.86
C GLY A 138 2.96 11.33 2.75
N PHE A 139 4.05 11.17 1.99
CA PHE A 139 4.36 12.07 0.87
C PHE A 139 3.43 11.82 -0.32
N ASN A 140 2.97 12.89 -0.96
CA ASN A 140 2.11 12.82 -2.14
C ASN A 140 2.96 12.72 -3.43
N TYR A 141 2.97 11.53 -4.03
CA TYR A 141 3.78 11.23 -5.22
C TYR A 141 3.28 11.95 -6.47
N SER A 142 2.04 12.42 -6.50
CA SER A 142 1.52 13.22 -7.62
C SER A 142 2.36 14.46 -7.89
N PHE A 143 3.04 14.99 -6.87
CA PHE A 143 3.99 16.08 -7.01
C PHE A 143 5.16 15.71 -7.93
N LEU A 144 5.68 14.47 -7.85
CA LEU A 144 6.82 14.02 -8.64
C LEU A 144 6.48 13.89 -10.13
N TRP A 145 5.21 13.61 -10.44
CA TRP A 145 4.67 13.45 -11.79
C TRP A 145 4.21 14.76 -12.44
N ARG A 146 4.43 15.92 -11.80
CA ARG A 146 3.87 17.22 -12.25
C ARG A 146 4.23 17.59 -13.69
N ASP A 147 5.42 17.19 -14.13
CA ASP A 147 5.93 17.44 -15.49
C ASP A 147 5.79 16.22 -16.43
N SER A 148 5.26 15.10 -15.94
CA SER A 148 5.10 13.83 -16.67
C SER A 148 3.72 13.20 -16.43
N ARG A 149 2.69 14.05 -16.38
CA ARG A 149 1.31 13.65 -16.05
C ARG A 149 0.71 12.64 -17.03
N ASP A 150 1.11 12.68 -18.30
CA ASP A 150 0.59 11.74 -19.30
C ASP A 150 1.25 10.35 -19.16
N ASP A 151 2.55 10.30 -18.87
CA ASP A 151 3.25 9.05 -18.51
C ASP A 151 2.59 8.41 -17.27
N TYR A 152 2.19 9.24 -16.30
CA TYR A 152 1.49 8.79 -15.11
C TYR A 152 0.12 8.18 -15.42
N LYS A 153 -0.70 8.84 -16.24
CA LYS A 153 -2.00 8.27 -16.66
C LYS A 153 -1.79 6.94 -17.38
N HIS A 154 -0.82 6.89 -18.29
CA HIS A 154 -0.49 5.66 -19.02
C HIS A 154 -0.07 4.52 -18.09
N LEU A 155 0.71 4.81 -17.06
CA LEU A 155 1.05 3.85 -16.00
C LEU A 155 -0.21 3.30 -15.33
N ILE A 156 -1.09 4.19 -14.84
CA ILE A 156 -2.28 3.79 -14.08
C ILE A 156 -3.23 2.95 -14.95
N ASP A 157 -3.52 3.40 -16.18
CA ASP A 157 -4.42 2.70 -17.09
C ASP A 157 -3.91 1.28 -17.43
N ARG A 158 -2.60 1.16 -17.71
CA ARG A 158 -1.97 -0.14 -17.95
C ARG A 158 -1.99 -1.00 -16.70
N LEU A 159 -1.71 -0.43 -15.54
CA LEU A 159 -1.52 -1.20 -14.31
C LEU A 159 -2.85 -1.78 -13.81
N VAL A 160 -3.94 -1.01 -13.94
CA VAL A 160 -5.30 -1.48 -13.62
C VAL A 160 -5.75 -2.58 -14.58
N ARG A 161 -5.38 -2.49 -15.86
CA ARG A 161 -5.74 -3.51 -16.86
C ARG A 161 -4.92 -4.79 -16.72
N ASP A 162 -3.60 -4.64 -16.57
CA ASP A 162 -2.64 -5.74 -16.72
C ASP A 162 -2.22 -6.33 -15.36
N ASN A 163 -2.53 -5.67 -14.24
CA ASN A 163 -2.14 -5.98 -12.85
C ASN A 163 -0.62 -6.01 -12.58
N TYR A 164 0.19 -6.10 -13.61
CA TYR A 164 1.64 -6.12 -13.55
C TYR A 164 2.24 -5.49 -14.80
N ILE A 165 3.24 -4.62 -14.60
CA ILE A 165 4.00 -4.02 -15.69
C ILE A 165 5.48 -4.21 -15.40
N PRO A 166 6.21 -5.01 -16.19
CA PRO A 166 7.66 -5.12 -16.07
C PRO A 166 8.34 -3.87 -16.65
N GLN A 167 9.42 -3.45 -16.01
CA GLN A 167 10.41 -2.49 -16.52
C GLN A 167 9.79 -1.20 -17.09
N PHE A 168 8.78 -0.66 -16.42
CA PHE A 168 8.17 0.61 -16.83
C PHE A 168 9.19 1.74 -16.70
N GLN A 169 9.44 2.44 -17.80
CA GLN A 169 10.35 3.58 -17.85
C GLN A 169 9.57 4.89 -17.73
N TYR A 170 10.06 5.80 -16.90
CA TYR A 170 9.38 7.06 -16.63
C TYR A 170 10.35 8.12 -16.12
N ARG A 171 9.92 9.38 -16.22
CA ARG A 171 10.68 10.54 -15.74
C ARG A 171 9.92 11.20 -14.61
N LEU A 172 10.64 11.56 -13.54
CA LEU A 172 10.07 12.30 -12.42
C LEU A 172 10.87 13.56 -12.15
N ARG A 173 10.14 14.57 -11.71
CA ARG A 173 10.72 15.76 -11.11
C ARG A 173 10.90 15.49 -9.61
N ARG A 174 12.15 15.44 -9.18
CA ARG A 174 12.56 15.17 -7.80
C ARG A 174 12.18 16.32 -6.85
N PRO A 175 12.14 16.08 -5.52
CA PRO A 175 11.87 17.12 -4.53
C PRO A 175 12.85 18.30 -4.56
N ASP A 176 14.10 18.07 -4.92
CA ASP A 176 15.14 19.10 -5.10
C ASP A 176 15.00 19.91 -6.41
N GLY A 177 14.00 19.59 -7.25
CA GLY A 177 13.78 20.26 -8.53
C GLY A 177 14.54 19.66 -9.72
N SER A 178 15.44 18.71 -9.50
CA SER A 178 16.12 18.01 -10.58
C SER A 178 15.22 16.97 -11.27
N PHE A 179 15.63 16.49 -12.44
CA PHE A 179 14.92 15.43 -13.15
C PHE A 179 15.67 14.11 -13.09
N GLY A 180 14.94 13.03 -12.84
CA GLY A 180 15.46 11.67 -12.93
C GLY A 180 14.67 10.84 -13.94
N GLU A 181 15.36 9.92 -14.60
CA GLU A 181 14.74 8.82 -15.33
C GLU A 181 14.87 7.55 -14.50
N TYR A 182 13.80 6.75 -14.48
CA TYR A 182 13.65 5.59 -13.62
C TYR A 182 13.10 4.41 -14.41
N GLN A 183 13.49 3.20 -13.99
CA GLN A 183 12.87 1.95 -14.43
C GLN A 183 12.30 1.21 -13.22
N THR A 184 11.09 0.68 -13.32
CA THR A 184 10.40 0.03 -12.19
C THR A 184 9.42 -1.04 -12.66
N ASP A 185 9.44 -2.18 -12.00
CA ASP A 185 8.39 -3.19 -12.11
C ASP A 185 7.21 -2.74 -11.22
N TYR A 186 6.01 -2.64 -11.78
CA TYR A 186 4.82 -2.24 -11.05
C TYR A 186 3.86 -3.40 -10.86
N TYR A 187 3.35 -3.55 -9.64
CA TYR A 187 2.31 -4.51 -9.28
C TYR A 187 1.08 -3.78 -8.76
N TYR A 188 -0.10 -4.17 -9.24
CA TYR A 188 -1.37 -3.74 -8.68
C TYR A 188 -1.78 -4.68 -7.55
N VAL A 189 -2.20 -4.12 -6.42
CA VAL A 189 -2.81 -4.88 -5.33
C VAL A 189 -4.09 -4.19 -4.91
N GLU A 190 -5.22 -4.87 -5.07
CA GLU A 190 -6.55 -4.30 -4.80
C GLU A 190 -6.76 -3.94 -3.33
N ASN A 191 -6.11 -4.66 -2.41
CA ASN A 191 -6.34 -4.51 -0.98
C ASN A 191 -5.06 -4.66 -0.14
N TYR A 192 -4.25 -3.61 -0.13
CA TYR A 192 -3.23 -3.43 0.90
C TYR A 192 -3.71 -2.35 1.85
N LEU A 193 -3.84 -2.66 3.15
CA LEU A 193 -4.32 -1.66 4.10
C LEU A 193 -5.69 -1.08 3.65
N SER A 194 -6.63 -1.93 3.21
CA SER A 194 -7.98 -1.52 2.80
C SER A 194 -8.03 -0.49 1.67
N VAL A 195 -6.93 -0.29 0.94
CA VAL A 195 -6.85 0.58 -0.21
C VAL A 195 -6.18 -0.16 -1.38
N PRO A 196 -6.56 0.13 -2.63
CA PRO A 196 -5.80 -0.32 -3.79
C PRO A 196 -4.47 0.42 -3.83
N VAL A 197 -3.41 -0.31 -4.12
CA VAL A 197 -2.04 0.22 -4.17
C VAL A 197 -1.34 -0.20 -5.45
N ARG A 198 -0.40 0.64 -5.87
CA ARG A 198 0.68 0.25 -6.76
C ARG A 198 1.93 0.00 -5.93
N ILE A 199 2.59 -1.12 -6.20
CA ILE A 199 3.88 -1.48 -5.61
C ILE A 199 4.93 -1.35 -6.70
N GLY A 200 5.82 -0.38 -6.56
CA GLY A 200 6.99 -0.23 -7.41
C GLY A 200 8.17 -1.02 -6.83
N VAL A 201 8.78 -1.88 -7.65
CA VAL A 201 9.98 -2.64 -7.31
C VAL A 201 11.07 -2.33 -8.33
N SER A 202 12.25 -1.94 -7.85
CA SER A 202 13.37 -1.55 -8.72
C SER A 202 14.71 -1.99 -8.13
N ARG A 203 15.71 -2.17 -8.98
CA ARG A 203 17.12 -2.26 -8.51
C ARG A 203 17.59 -0.88 -8.05
N ILE A 204 18.70 -0.85 -7.31
CA ILE A 204 19.28 0.41 -6.83
C ILE A 204 19.75 1.26 -8.01
N GLU A 205 20.32 0.61 -9.01
CA GLU A 205 20.90 1.17 -10.24
C GLU A 205 19.88 1.51 -11.35
N ASP A 206 18.61 1.14 -11.20
CA ASP A 206 17.54 1.40 -12.19
C ASP A 206 17.06 2.86 -12.20
N TRP A 207 18.00 3.80 -12.24
CA TRP A 207 17.74 5.23 -12.37
C TRP A 207 18.97 5.99 -12.87
N ARG A 208 18.75 7.18 -13.41
CA ARG A 208 19.80 8.17 -13.68
C ARG A 208 19.28 9.60 -13.51
N LEU A 209 20.18 10.49 -13.08
CA LEU A 209 19.90 11.92 -13.10
C LEU A 209 20.00 12.41 -14.55
N LEU A 210 19.02 13.20 -14.97
CA LEU A 210 19.04 13.86 -16.27
C LEU A 210 19.66 15.25 -16.09
N SER A 211 20.51 15.64 -17.03
CA SER A 211 20.98 17.01 -17.13
C SER A 211 19.78 17.92 -17.33
N GLU A 212 19.74 19.07 -16.64
CA GLU A 212 18.72 20.08 -16.93
C GLU A 212 18.79 20.44 -18.43
N PRO A 213 17.65 20.60 -19.12
CA PRO A 213 17.68 21.14 -20.46
C PRO A 213 18.35 22.51 -20.38
N SER A 214 19.45 22.68 -21.12
CA SER A 214 20.09 23.99 -21.26
C SER A 214 19.01 25.01 -21.63
N PRO A 215 18.93 26.16 -20.93
CA PRO A 215 18.04 27.22 -21.36
C PRO A 215 18.49 27.66 -22.76
N ASN A 216 17.65 27.38 -23.76
CA ASN A 216 17.76 28.02 -25.07
C ASN A 216 17.41 29.50 -24.94
#